data_AF-A0A528V3N0-F1
#
_entry.id   AF-A0A528V3N0-F1
#
_cell.length_a   1.000
_cell.length_b   1.000
_cell.length_c   1.000
_cell.angle_alpha   90.00
_cell.angle_beta   90.00
_cell.angle_gamma   90.00
#
_symmetry.space_group_name_H-M   'P 1'
#
loop_
_entity.id
_entity.type
_entity.pdbx_description
1 polymer ?
#
loop_
_entity_poly.entity_id
_entity_poly.type
_entity_poly.pdbx_seq_one_letter_code
_entity_poly.pdbx_strand_id
1 'polypeptide(L)'
;VQFVLDHCGVPDIKGSSEHPWRDHMAEIARRPNVVGKISGVVAYADAGSWTVETLRSYVEHTIQCFGWDRVVWGSDWPVCTLGGGLAT
;
A
#
# COMPACT_ATOMS: atom_id res chain seq x y z
N VAL A 1 -0.81 -3.11 22.89
CA VAL A 1 -1.68 -3.49 21.74
C VAL A 1 -0.96 -3.10 20.46
N GLN A 2 -0.96 -3.97 19.46
CA GLN A 2 -0.38 -3.72 18.14
C GLN A 2 -1.48 -3.28 17.16
N PHE A 3 -1.19 -2.30 16.31
CA PHE A 3 -2.08 -1.83 15.26
C PHE A 3 -1.51 -2.15 13.87
N VAL A 4 -2.39 -2.35 12.91
CA VAL A 4 -2.04 -2.54 11.50
C VAL A 4 -2.60 -1.37 10.70
N LEU A 5 -1.74 -0.69 9.94
CA LEU A 5 -2.16 0.26 8.92
C LEU A 5 -2.42 -0.51 7.63
N ASP A 6 -3.69 -0.70 7.29
CA ASP A 6 -4.08 -1.49 6.13
C ASP A 6 -3.79 -0.77 4.78
N HIS A 7 -3.64 -1.57 3.71
CA HIS A 7 -3.59 -1.14 2.30
C HIS A 7 -2.61 0.02 1.99
N CYS A 8 -1.41 -0.02 2.58
CA CYS A 8 -0.42 1.06 2.46
C CYS A 8 -0.96 2.44 2.88
N GLY A 9 -1.99 2.51 3.73
CA GLY A 9 -2.63 3.77 4.11
C GLY A 9 -3.50 4.39 3.01
N VAL A 10 -3.98 3.58 2.05
CA VAL A 10 -4.92 3.98 0.98
C VAL A 10 -4.41 5.17 0.15
N PRO A 11 -3.26 5.03 -0.54
CA PRO A 11 -2.73 6.08 -1.41
C PRO A 11 -3.64 6.36 -2.62
N ASP A 12 -3.55 7.58 -3.16
CA ASP A 12 -4.20 7.94 -4.43
C ASP A 12 -3.31 7.55 -5.62
N ILE A 13 -3.26 6.24 -5.90
CA ILE A 13 -2.45 5.68 -6.99
C ILE A 13 -3.02 6.08 -8.35
N LYS A 14 -4.35 6.04 -8.50
CA LYS A 14 -5.03 6.46 -9.73
C LYS A 14 -4.73 7.91 -10.11
N GLY A 15 -4.70 8.81 -9.13
CA GLY A 15 -4.31 10.21 -9.32
C GLY A 15 -2.80 10.44 -9.45
N SER A 16 -1.98 9.40 -9.30
CA SER A 16 -0.51 9.50 -9.22
C SER A 16 -0.05 10.51 -8.16
N SER A 17 -0.81 10.65 -7.07
CA SER A 17 -0.52 11.58 -6.00
C SER A 17 0.19 10.88 -4.85
N GLU A 18 1.42 11.30 -4.57
CA GLU A 18 2.22 10.77 -3.47
C GLU A 18 2.21 11.68 -2.24
N HIS A 19 1.82 12.94 -2.39
CA HIS A 19 1.72 13.90 -1.29
C HIS A 19 0.26 14.25 -0.99
N PRO A 20 -0.11 14.38 0.30
CA PRO A 20 0.73 14.31 1.50
C PRO A 20 0.94 12.88 2.03
N TRP A 21 0.52 11.85 1.28
CA TRP A 21 0.55 10.45 1.73
C TRP A 21 1.93 9.99 2.22
N ARG A 22 3.02 10.29 1.49
CA ARG A 22 4.37 9.88 1.89
C ARG A 22 4.78 10.42 3.26
N ASP A 23 4.44 11.67 3.52
CA ASP A 23 4.76 12.35 4.78
C ASP A 23 3.96 11.75 5.94
N HIS A 24 2.67 11.46 5.71
CA HIS A 24 1.82 10.78 6.69
C HIS A 24 2.28 9.35 6.99
N MET A 25 2.75 8.62 5.98
CA MET A 25 3.32 7.28 6.14
C MET A 25 4.60 7.29 6.99
N ALA A 26 5.50 8.24 6.72
CA ALA A 26 6.71 8.40 7.52
C ALA A 26 6.37 8.77 8.97
N GLU A 27 5.39 9.66 9.16
CA GLU A 27 4.93 10.11 10.47
C GLU A 27 4.34 8.98 11.31
N ILE A 28 3.39 8.23 10.75
CA ILE A 28 2.72 7.14 11.49
C ILE A 28 3.69 6.00 11.81
N ALA A 29 4.64 5.71 10.91
CA ALA A 29 5.62 4.64 11.09
C ALA A 29 6.60 4.88 12.26
N ARG A 30 6.71 6.12 12.77
CA ARG A 30 7.48 6.43 14.00
C ARG A 30 6.91 5.75 15.24
N ARG A 31 5.66 5.30 15.20
CA ARG A 31 5.02 4.59 16.33
C ARG A 31 5.44 3.12 16.31
N PRO A 32 6.18 2.64 17.32
CA PRO A 32 6.75 1.29 17.31
C PRO A 32 5.70 0.17 17.36
N ASN A 33 4.49 0.48 17.83
CA ASN A 33 3.37 -0.47 17.93
C ASN A 33 2.46 -0.48 16.69
N VAL A 34 2.85 0.18 15.59
CA VAL A 34 2.14 0.16 14.30
C VAL A 34 2.99 -0.60 13.28
N VAL A 35 2.36 -1.51 12.55
CA VAL A 35 2.93 -2.20 11.38
C VAL A 35 2.19 -1.76 10.11
N GLY A 36 2.91 -1.70 8.99
CA GLY A 36 2.33 -1.40 7.68
C GLY A 36 1.90 -2.68 6.97
N LYS A 37 0.73 -2.67 6.33
CA LYS A 37 0.29 -3.80 5.50
C LYS A 37 0.27 -3.41 4.04
N ILE A 38 0.96 -4.21 3.25
CA ILE A 38 0.94 -4.13 1.79
C ILE A 38 -0.15 -5.07 1.31
N SER A 39 -1.31 -4.52 0.97
CA SER A 39 -2.45 -5.29 0.52
C SER A 39 -3.33 -4.55 -0.45
N GLY A 40 -3.76 -5.23 -1.53
CA GLY A 40 -4.77 -4.71 -2.44
C GLY A 40 -4.42 -3.41 -3.18
N VAL A 41 -3.14 -3.01 -3.24
CA VAL A 41 -2.73 -1.73 -3.85
C VAL A 41 -3.26 -1.55 -5.28
N VAL A 42 -3.42 -2.65 -6.02
CA VAL A 42 -4.04 -2.67 -7.35
C VAL A 42 -5.46 -2.07 -7.38
N ALA A 43 -6.25 -2.24 -6.32
CA ALA A 43 -7.62 -1.75 -6.25
C ALA A 43 -7.72 -0.21 -6.21
N TYR A 44 -6.63 0.46 -5.85
CA TYR A 44 -6.53 1.92 -5.78
C TYR A 44 -5.88 2.54 -7.02
N ALA A 45 -5.38 1.69 -7.93
CA ALA A 45 -4.80 2.10 -9.20
C ALA A 45 -5.87 2.18 -10.31
N ASP A 46 -5.48 2.70 -11.47
CA ASP A 46 -6.37 2.71 -12.63
C ASP A 46 -6.50 1.33 -13.26
N ALA A 47 -7.71 0.76 -13.19
CA ALA A 47 -8.02 -0.58 -13.67
C ALA A 47 -7.85 -0.64 -15.19
N GLY A 48 -6.81 -1.34 -15.64
CA GLY A 48 -6.51 -1.56 -17.07
C GLY A 48 -5.25 -0.86 -17.59
N SER A 49 -4.61 -0.01 -16.79
CA SER A 49 -3.40 0.71 -17.22
C SER A 49 -2.23 0.67 -16.23
N TRP A 50 -2.46 0.24 -14.99
CA TRP A 50 -1.39 0.14 -13.99
C TRP A 50 -0.32 -0.89 -14.40
N THR A 51 0.94 -0.60 -14.07
CA THR A 51 2.07 -1.53 -14.19
C THR A 51 2.71 -1.74 -12.83
N VAL A 52 3.67 -2.68 -12.76
CA VAL A 52 4.47 -2.89 -11.54
C VAL A 52 5.16 -1.59 -11.11
N GLU A 53 5.62 -0.78 -12.07
CA GLU A 53 6.25 0.52 -11.84
C GLU A 53 5.28 1.52 -11.21
N THR A 54 4.00 1.52 -11.63
CA THR A 54 2.95 2.36 -11.02
C THR A 54 2.77 2.08 -9.53
N LEU A 55 2.94 0.81 -9.11
CA LEU A 55 2.72 0.38 -7.72
C LEU A 55 3.99 0.43 -6.87
N ARG A 56 5.16 0.35 -7.53
CA ARG A 56 6.47 0.19 -6.89
C ARG A 56 6.73 1.24 -5.83
N SER A 57 6.49 2.53 -6.14
CA SER A 57 6.80 3.63 -5.22
C SER A 57 6.02 3.51 -3.91
N TYR A 58 4.74 3.12 -3.98
CA TYR A 58 3.88 2.96 -2.81
C TYR A 58 4.30 1.78 -1.92
N VAL A 59 4.67 0.66 -2.55
CA VAL A 59 5.15 -0.54 -1.84
C VAL A 59 6.50 -0.29 -1.20
N GLU A 60 7.48 0.23 -1.96
CA GLU A 60 8.82 0.48 -1.47
C GLU A 60 8.85 1.55 -0.38
N HIS A 61 8.06 2.63 -0.52
CA HIS A 61 7.96 3.65 0.53
C HIS A 61 7.36 3.08 1.82
N THR A 62 6.35 2.21 1.72
CA THR A 62 5.79 1.52 2.90
C THR A 62 6.85 0.66 3.60
N ILE A 63 7.63 -0.13 2.85
CA ILE A 63 8.72 -0.93 3.40
C ILE A 63 9.80 -0.05 4.03
N GLN A 64 10.18 1.04 3.38
CA GLN A 64 11.18 1.99 3.88
C GLN A 64 10.75 2.67 5.18
N CYS A 65 9.49 3.08 5.31
CA CYS A 65 8.98 3.75 6.50
C CYS A 65 8.88 2.80 7.70
N PHE A 66 8.34 1.60 7.51
CA PHE A 66 8.10 0.67 8.61
C PHE A 66 9.29 -0.22 8.94
N GLY A 67 10.13 -0.54 7.94
CA GLY A 67 11.17 -1.55 8.01
C GLY A 67 10.62 -2.97 7.82
N TRP A 68 11.46 -3.89 7.35
CA TRP A 68 11.07 -5.27 7.02
C TRP A 68 10.43 -6.04 8.18
N ASP A 69 10.80 -5.74 9.43
CA ASP A 69 10.25 -6.38 10.62
C ASP A 69 8.82 -5.90 10.98
N ARG A 70 8.36 -4.82 10.35
CA ARG A 70 7.04 -4.20 10.62
C ARG A 70 6.20 -4.03 9.37
N VAL A 71 6.43 -4.89 8.37
CA VAL A 71 5.53 -5.03 7.22
C VAL A 71 4.93 -6.41 7.14
N VAL A 72 3.64 -6.46 6.77
CA VAL A 72 2.91 -7.69 6.47
C VAL A 72 2.30 -7.59 5.08
N TRP A 73 2.05 -8.73 4.44
CA TRP A 73 1.39 -8.80 3.14
C TRP A 73 0.00 -9.45 3.26
N GLY A 74 -0.95 -9.00 2.46
CA GLY A 74 -2.25 -9.65 2.31
C GLY A 74 -2.86 -9.39 0.94
N SER A 75 -3.65 -10.32 0.40
CA SER A 75 -4.18 -10.19 -0.96
C SER A 75 -5.20 -9.06 -1.12
N ASP A 76 -5.93 -8.73 -0.06
CA ASP A 76 -7.13 -7.90 -0.09
C ASP A 76 -8.25 -8.47 -0.99
N TRP A 77 -8.32 -9.79 -1.09
CA TRP A 77 -9.42 -10.43 -1.79
C TRP A 77 -10.73 -10.24 -0.99
N PRO A 78 -11.87 -9.90 -1.64
CA PRO A 78 -12.07 -9.77 -3.09
C PRO A 78 -11.84 -8.37 -3.66
N VAL A 79 -11.57 -7.35 -2.84
CA VAL A 79 -11.45 -5.94 -3.29
C VAL A 79 -10.36 -5.76 -4.35
N CYS A 80 -9.25 -6.50 -4.25
CA CYS A 80 -8.17 -6.47 -5.24
C CYS A 80 -8.64 -6.76 -6.68
N THR A 81 -9.76 -7.49 -6.87
CA THR A 81 -10.30 -7.78 -8.21
C THR A 81 -10.84 -6.54 -8.93
N LEU A 82 -11.00 -5.41 -8.24
CA LEU A 82 -11.31 -4.12 -8.88
C LEU A 82 -10.16 -3.59 -9.74
N GLY A 83 -8.91 -3.89 -9.35
CA GLY A 83 -7.71 -3.47 -10.07
C GLY A 83 -7.13 -4.54 -10.98
N GLY A 84 -7.33 -5.81 -10.63
CA GLY A 84 -6.87 -6.94 -11.44
C GLY A 84 -7.18 -8.28 -10.77
N GLY A 85 -7.47 -9.29 -11.56
CA GLY A 85 -7.71 -10.66 -11.10
C GLY A 85 -6.56 -11.59 -11.49
N LEU A 86 -6.59 -12.81 -10.94
CA LEU A 86 -5.85 -13.91 -11.55
C LEU A 86 -6.42 -14.13 -12.96
N ALA A 87 -5.59 -13.97 -13.99
CA ALA A 87 -5.94 -14.41 -15.32
C ALA A 87 -6.15 -15.93 -15.26
N THR A 88 -7.38 -16.37 -15.51
CA THR A 88 -7.68 -17.76 -15.90
C THR A 88 -7.51 -17.90 -17.40
#